data_AF-A0A9D8BP84-F1
#
_entry.id   AF-A0A9D8BP84-F1
#
_cell.length_a   1.000
_cell.length_b   1.000
_cell.length_c   1.000
_cell.angle_alpha   90.00
_cell.angle_beta   90.00
_cell.angle_gamma   90.00
#
_symmetry.space_group_name_H-M   'P 1'
#
loop_
_entity.id
_entity.type
_entity.pdbx_description
1 polymer ?
#
loop_
_entity_poly.entity_id
_entity_poly.type
_entity_poly.pdbx_seq_one_letter_code
_entity_poly.pdbx_strand_id
1 'polypeptide(L)'
;MKGADAFLSFLRERRSVRRFCSKPVPQKLLAQLVEWATWAPSAGNRQDWFFTVITSATVRREMAEAVRRRWDAIIAANRGSGVIEEVERYVEHFGDFALAPAVIVVSARAPDSVQRHLLGDAAEATTGSAASAAMAAQNLMLAAHALGLGSCCMTGALAARDELKRILGLSKRQEIVCLIAVGWPDEKPVPPPRKPVSEIGRFVE
;
A
#
# COMPACT_ATOMS: atom_id res chain seq x y z
N MET A 1 -19.17 17.51 19.96
CA MET A 1 -19.31 16.21 19.25
C MET A 1 -18.86 15.11 20.21
N LYS A 2 -19.74 14.19 20.61
CA LYS A 2 -19.31 13.06 21.46
C LYS A 2 -18.33 12.19 20.65
N GLY A 3 -17.13 11.96 21.18
CA GLY A 3 -16.14 11.05 20.58
C GLY A 3 -15.14 11.64 19.59
N ALA A 4 -15.16 12.94 19.31
CA ALA A 4 -14.21 13.57 18.38
C ALA A 4 -12.75 13.42 18.86
N ASP A 5 -12.48 13.69 20.14
CA ASP A 5 -11.12 13.57 20.70
C ASP A 5 -10.60 12.13 20.67
N ALA A 6 -11.47 11.17 20.95
CA ALA A 6 -11.14 9.75 20.87
C ALA A 6 -10.77 9.35 19.42
N PHE A 7 -11.55 9.80 18.44
CA PHE A 7 -11.25 9.56 17.04
C PHE A 7 -9.94 10.23 16.60
N LEU A 8 -9.71 11.48 16.99
CA LEU A 8 -8.47 12.19 16.66
C LEU A 8 -7.24 11.55 17.32
N SER A 9 -7.37 11.03 18.55
CA SER A 9 -6.32 10.24 19.21
C SER A 9 -6.06 8.95 18.46
N PHE A 10 -7.12 8.22 18.09
CA PHE A 10 -7.03 6.99 17.31
C PHE A 10 -6.27 7.16 15.99
N LEU A 11 -6.54 8.24 15.24
CA LEU A 11 -5.78 8.57 14.02
C LEU A 11 -4.29 8.77 14.30
N ARG A 12 -3.94 9.36 15.44
CA ARG A 12 -2.55 9.61 15.87
C ARG A 12 -1.88 8.37 16.43
N GLU A 13 -2.61 7.34 16.82
CA GLU A 13 -2.07 6.11 17.43
C GLU A 13 -1.64 5.07 16.39
N ARG A 14 -2.27 5.06 15.20
CA ARG A 14 -1.89 4.14 14.11
C ARG A 14 -0.40 4.25 13.77
N ARG A 15 0.30 3.11 13.67
CA ARG A 15 1.71 3.02 13.26
C ARG A 15 1.86 2.16 12.01
N SER A 16 2.95 2.41 11.28
CA SER A 16 3.43 1.47 10.26
C SER A 16 4.23 0.38 10.95
N VAL A 17 3.64 -0.80 11.07
CA VAL A 17 4.22 -1.99 11.72
C VAL A 17 4.91 -2.85 10.66
N ARG A 18 6.15 -3.23 10.90
CA ARG A 18 7.02 -4.00 10.00
C ARG A 18 7.49 -5.32 10.61
N ARG A 19 7.38 -5.48 11.94
CA ARG A 19 7.57 -6.77 12.63
C ARG A 19 6.24 -7.34 13.10
N PHE A 20 6.02 -8.62 12.80
CA PHE A 20 4.77 -9.32 13.05
C PHE A 20 5.02 -10.65 13.73
N CYS A 21 4.10 -11.06 14.59
CA CYS A 21 4.09 -12.42 15.13
C CYS A 21 3.78 -13.42 14.00
N SER A 22 4.23 -14.66 14.13
CA SER A 22 3.93 -15.75 13.19
C SER A 22 2.47 -16.21 13.19
N LYS A 23 1.66 -15.76 14.16
CA LYS A 23 0.24 -16.08 14.28
C LYS A 23 -0.51 -15.69 13.00
N PRO A 24 -1.26 -16.60 12.36
CA PRO A 24 -2.07 -16.26 11.18
C PRO A 24 -3.14 -15.21 11.51
N VAL A 25 -3.49 -14.40 10.51
CA VAL A 25 -4.68 -13.53 10.57
C VAL A 25 -5.88 -14.31 10.04
N PRO A 26 -6.96 -14.49 10.82
CA PRO A 26 -8.16 -15.18 10.34
C PRO A 26 -8.72 -14.55 9.06
N GLN A 27 -9.16 -15.38 8.12
CA GLN A 27 -9.75 -14.91 6.85
C GLN A 27 -10.94 -13.97 7.08
N LYS A 28 -11.75 -14.20 8.12
CA LYS A 28 -12.86 -13.31 8.49
C LYS A 28 -12.38 -11.90 8.82
N LEU A 29 -11.28 -11.74 9.54
CA LEU A 29 -10.73 -10.42 9.83
C LEU A 29 -10.22 -9.75 8.55
N LEU A 30 -9.51 -10.49 7.69
CA LEU A 30 -9.03 -9.96 6.41
C LEU A 30 -10.19 -9.49 5.51
N ALA A 31 -11.30 -10.24 5.47
CA ALA A 31 -12.51 -9.85 4.76
C ALA A 31 -13.13 -8.57 5.36
N GLN A 32 -13.19 -8.46 6.69
CA GLN A 32 -13.65 -7.23 7.37
C GLN A 32 -12.76 -6.03 7.06
N LEU A 33 -11.44 -6.22 6.96
CA LEU A 33 -10.54 -5.12 6.55
C LEU A 33 -10.87 -4.59 5.16
N VAL A 34 -11.15 -5.49 4.22
CA VAL A 34 -11.56 -5.12 2.85
C VAL A 34 -12.93 -4.46 2.86
N GLU A 35 -13.89 -4.96 3.64
CA GLU A 35 -15.21 -4.35 3.82
C GLU A 35 -15.09 -2.90 4.33
N TRP A 36 -14.30 -2.65 5.38
CA TRP A 36 -14.09 -1.28 5.87
C TRP A 36 -13.34 -0.39 4.89
N ALA A 37 -12.49 -0.97 4.03
CA ALA A 37 -11.83 -0.22 2.97
C ALA A 37 -12.83 0.38 1.97
N THR A 38 -13.94 -0.31 1.66
CA THR A 38 -14.92 0.13 0.65
C THR A 38 -15.76 1.34 1.09
N TRP A 39 -15.74 1.68 2.38
CA TRP A 39 -16.36 2.91 2.90
C TRP A 39 -15.56 4.18 2.60
N ALA A 40 -14.49 4.09 1.80
CA ALA A 40 -13.82 5.27 1.26
C ALA A 40 -14.68 5.96 0.19
N PRO A 41 -14.52 7.27 -0.03
CA PRO A 41 -15.10 7.92 -1.20
C PRO A 41 -14.40 7.45 -2.48
N SER A 42 -15.12 7.44 -3.61
CA SER A 42 -14.53 7.19 -4.93
C SER A 42 -15.06 8.13 -6.00
N ALA A 43 -14.23 8.43 -6.99
CA ALA A 43 -14.59 9.31 -8.09
C ALA A 43 -15.82 8.77 -8.84
N GLY A 44 -16.89 9.56 -8.90
CA GLY A 44 -18.17 9.15 -9.50
C GLY A 44 -18.79 7.89 -8.86
N ASN A 45 -18.44 7.58 -7.61
CA ASN A 45 -18.80 6.33 -6.93
C ASN A 45 -18.41 5.04 -7.68
N ARG A 46 -17.37 5.10 -8.53
CA ARG A 46 -16.99 3.96 -9.38
C ARG A 46 -16.44 2.77 -8.60
N GLN A 47 -15.90 2.99 -7.40
CA GLN A 47 -15.32 1.94 -6.56
C GLN A 47 -14.30 1.08 -7.33
N ASP A 48 -13.49 1.74 -8.17
CA ASP A 48 -12.52 1.14 -9.08
C ASP A 48 -11.26 0.60 -8.37
N TRP A 49 -11.42 0.12 -7.14
CA TRP A 49 -10.40 -0.56 -6.36
C TRP A 49 -10.60 -2.08 -6.41
N PHE A 50 -9.50 -2.81 -6.29
CA PHE A 50 -9.49 -4.25 -6.15
C PHE A 50 -8.51 -4.63 -5.04
N PHE A 51 -8.89 -5.62 -4.24
CA PHE A 51 -8.10 -6.11 -3.11
C PHE A 51 -7.75 -7.58 -3.33
N THR A 52 -6.49 -7.87 -3.64
CA THR A 52 -5.99 -9.25 -3.72
C THR A 52 -5.38 -9.60 -2.37
N VAL A 53 -5.98 -10.54 -1.65
CA VAL A 53 -5.54 -10.96 -0.30
C VAL A 53 -4.66 -12.20 -0.41
N ILE A 54 -3.42 -12.12 0.08
CA ILE A 54 -2.42 -13.20 -0.02
C ILE A 54 -2.03 -13.71 1.37
N THR A 55 -2.54 -14.87 1.74
CA THR A 55 -2.18 -15.62 2.97
C THR A 55 -1.22 -16.78 2.70
N SER A 56 -1.00 -17.16 1.43
CA SER A 56 -0.01 -18.18 1.05
C SER A 56 1.42 -17.68 1.24
N ALA A 57 2.17 -18.35 2.12
CA ALA A 57 3.58 -18.03 2.35
C ALA A 57 4.44 -18.26 1.09
N THR A 58 4.08 -19.24 0.26
CA THR A 58 4.77 -19.51 -1.01
C THR A 58 4.62 -18.33 -1.97
N VAL A 59 3.40 -17.85 -2.18
CA VAL A 59 3.13 -16.70 -3.07
C VAL A 59 3.82 -15.44 -2.53
N ARG A 60 3.76 -15.18 -1.21
CA ARG A 60 4.45 -14.03 -0.62
C ARG A 60 5.97 -14.07 -0.83
N ARG A 61 6.60 -15.25 -0.68
CA ARG A 61 8.04 -15.42 -0.93
C ARG A 61 8.39 -15.18 -2.40
N GLU A 62 7.61 -15.74 -3.31
CA GLU A 62 7.80 -15.55 -4.76
C GLU A 62 7.70 -14.06 -5.15
N MET A 63 6.72 -13.34 -4.60
CA MET A 63 6.59 -11.88 -4.77
C MET A 63 7.82 -11.14 -4.25
N ALA A 64 8.30 -11.46 -3.04
CA ALA A 64 9.47 -10.81 -2.46
C ALA A 64 10.76 -11.08 -3.26
N GLU A 65 10.93 -12.30 -3.78
CA GLU A 65 12.04 -12.64 -4.66
C GLU A 65 12.00 -11.86 -5.97
N ALA A 66 10.82 -11.69 -6.57
CA ALA A 66 10.65 -10.87 -7.76
C ALA A 66 11.04 -9.40 -7.51
N VAL A 67 10.61 -8.86 -6.36
CA VAL A 67 10.97 -7.50 -5.95
C VAL A 67 12.48 -7.36 -5.74
N ARG A 68 13.11 -8.30 -5.02
CA ARG A 68 14.57 -8.31 -4.82
C ARG A 68 15.33 -8.34 -6.13
N ARG A 69 15.03 -9.31 -7.01
CA ARG A 69 15.68 -9.42 -8.32
C ARG A 69 15.57 -8.14 -9.14
N ARG A 70 14.42 -7.48 -9.07
CA ARG A 70 14.21 -6.23 -9.82
C ARG A 70 15.06 -5.09 -9.27
N TRP A 71 15.16 -4.96 -7.95
CA TRP A 71 16.01 -3.96 -7.32
C TRP A 71 17.51 -4.26 -7.51
N ASP A 72 17.92 -5.54 -7.47
CA ASP A 72 19.30 -5.95 -7.78
C ASP A 72 19.70 -5.48 -9.19
N ALA A 73 18.80 -5.64 -10.17
CA ALA A 73 19.02 -5.18 -11.54
C ALA A 73 19.09 -3.64 -11.64
N ILE A 74 18.23 -2.92 -10.91
CA ILE A 74 18.25 -1.46 -10.85
C ILE A 74 19.56 -0.97 -10.24
N ILE A 75 20.00 -1.56 -9.12
CA ILE A 75 21.26 -1.22 -8.47
C ILE A 75 22.43 -1.47 -9.41
N ALA A 76 22.50 -2.67 -10.01
CA ALA A 76 23.56 -3.03 -10.95
C ALA A 76 23.68 -2.05 -12.13
N ALA A 77 22.54 -1.62 -12.69
CA ALA A 77 22.49 -0.69 -13.81
C ALA A 77 22.90 0.76 -13.43
N ASN A 78 22.91 1.10 -12.14
CA ASN A 78 23.17 2.46 -11.65
C ASN A 78 24.39 2.55 -10.73
N ARG A 79 25.27 1.54 -10.71
CA ARG A 79 26.52 1.55 -9.93
C ARG A 79 27.40 2.75 -10.33
N GLY A 80 27.95 3.44 -9.33
CA GLY A 80 28.83 4.60 -9.54
C GLY A 80 28.10 5.91 -9.86
N SER A 81 26.76 5.94 -9.76
CA SER A 81 25.97 7.16 -9.98
C SER A 81 25.97 8.13 -8.78
N GLY A 82 26.42 7.71 -7.59
CA GLY A 82 26.32 8.49 -6.36
C GLY A 82 24.90 8.58 -5.78
N VAL A 83 23.87 8.23 -6.58
CA VAL A 83 22.45 8.25 -6.21
C VAL A 83 22.03 6.91 -5.59
N ILE A 84 22.68 5.82 -5.98
CA ILE A 84 22.27 4.48 -5.57
C ILE A 84 22.65 4.17 -4.12
N GLU A 85 23.71 4.78 -3.59
CA GLU A 85 24.21 4.60 -2.21
C GLU A 85 23.19 5.08 -1.14
N GLU A 86 22.29 6.00 -1.50
CA GLU A 86 21.18 6.42 -0.65
C GLU A 86 20.02 5.41 -0.68
N VAL A 87 19.80 4.79 -1.83
CA VAL A 87 18.69 3.87 -2.09
C VAL A 87 19.00 2.47 -1.55
N GLU A 88 20.26 2.00 -1.65
CA GLU A 88 20.73 0.69 -1.17
C GLU A 88 20.34 0.43 0.30
N ARG A 89 20.38 1.47 1.15
CA ARG A 89 20.03 1.37 2.58
C ARG A 89 18.58 0.98 2.84
N TYR A 90 17.69 1.19 1.87
CA TYR A 90 16.26 0.93 2.00
C TYR A 90 15.79 -0.25 1.16
N VAL A 91 16.57 -0.66 0.14
CA VAL A 91 16.18 -1.71 -0.81
C VAL A 91 15.97 -3.05 -0.15
N GLU A 92 16.81 -3.40 0.83
CA GLU A 92 16.72 -4.67 1.57
C GLU A 92 15.32 -4.86 2.19
N HIS A 93 14.66 -3.76 2.58
CA HIS A 93 13.35 -3.78 3.21
C HIS A 93 12.17 -3.85 2.24
N PHE A 94 12.38 -3.70 0.94
CA PHE A 94 11.27 -3.69 -0.03
C PHE A 94 10.61 -5.07 -0.21
N GLY A 95 11.30 -6.15 0.18
CA GLY A 95 10.74 -7.51 0.23
C GLY A 95 10.10 -7.90 1.57
N ASP A 96 10.26 -7.09 2.62
CA ASP A 96 9.90 -7.48 4.01
C ASP A 96 8.39 -7.65 4.23
N PHE A 97 7.55 -7.19 3.29
CA PHE A 97 6.12 -7.50 3.32
C PHE A 97 5.85 -9.01 3.41
N ALA A 98 6.75 -9.85 2.89
CA ALA A 98 6.58 -11.30 2.91
C ALA A 98 6.67 -11.91 4.32
N LEU A 99 7.29 -11.19 5.27
CA LEU A 99 7.36 -11.59 6.68
C LEU A 99 6.00 -11.47 7.38
N ALA A 100 5.09 -10.65 6.86
CA ALA A 100 3.75 -10.53 7.41
C ALA A 100 2.93 -11.82 7.15
N PRO A 101 2.06 -12.23 8.10
CA PRO A 101 1.15 -13.36 7.90
C PRO A 101 0.18 -13.18 6.72
N ALA A 102 -0.14 -11.95 6.35
CA ALA A 102 -0.95 -11.61 5.19
C ALA A 102 -0.41 -10.36 4.47
N VAL A 103 -0.61 -10.32 3.15
CA VAL A 103 -0.35 -9.14 2.32
C VAL A 103 -1.60 -8.86 1.51
N ILE A 104 -2.02 -7.60 1.45
CA ILE A 104 -3.15 -7.17 0.62
C ILE A 104 -2.60 -6.25 -0.46
N VAL A 105 -2.68 -6.68 -1.71
CA VAL A 105 -2.35 -5.87 -2.88
C VAL A 105 -3.57 -5.04 -3.22
N VAL A 106 -3.44 -3.73 -3.09
CA VAL A 106 -4.48 -2.77 -3.50
C VAL A 106 -4.16 -2.33 -4.92
N SER A 107 -5.08 -2.58 -5.83
CA SER A 107 -4.98 -2.15 -7.22
C SER A 107 -6.18 -1.30 -7.62
N ALA A 108 -6.00 -0.48 -8.65
CA ALA A 108 -7.03 0.37 -9.21
C ALA A 108 -7.27 0.06 -10.68
N ARG A 109 -8.45 0.40 -11.19
CA ARG A 109 -8.74 0.31 -12.62
C ARG A 109 -7.82 1.27 -13.39
N ALA A 110 -7.03 0.70 -14.30
CA ALA A 110 -6.25 1.45 -15.29
C ALA A 110 -7.19 2.16 -16.27
N PRO A 111 -6.83 3.34 -16.77
CA PRO A 111 -7.59 3.99 -17.84
C PRO A 111 -7.78 3.05 -19.04
N ASP A 112 -8.92 3.13 -19.72
CA ASP A 112 -9.14 2.38 -20.96
C ASP A 112 -8.47 3.05 -22.18
N SER A 113 -8.60 2.44 -23.35
CA SER A 113 -7.99 2.96 -24.59
C SER A 113 -8.57 4.30 -25.02
N VAL A 114 -9.87 4.54 -24.77
CA VAL A 114 -10.53 5.80 -25.13
C VAL A 114 -10.02 6.92 -24.23
N GLN A 115 -9.97 6.67 -22.92
CA GLN A 115 -9.43 7.62 -21.94
C GLN A 115 -7.96 7.95 -22.22
N ARG A 116 -7.12 6.95 -22.52
CA ARG A 116 -5.73 7.19 -22.92
C ARG A 116 -5.62 8.00 -24.21
N HIS A 117 -6.47 7.72 -25.20
CA HIS A 117 -6.45 8.45 -26.46
C HIS A 117 -6.86 9.92 -26.29
N LEU A 118 -7.90 10.19 -25.51
CA LEU A 118 -8.43 11.54 -25.31
C LEU A 118 -7.59 12.40 -24.36
N LEU A 119 -6.99 11.78 -23.33
CA LEU A 119 -6.37 12.51 -22.21
C LEU A 119 -4.85 12.35 -22.15
N GLY A 120 -4.27 11.44 -22.94
CA GLY A 120 -2.84 11.15 -22.93
C GLY A 120 -2.34 10.83 -21.51
N ASP A 121 -1.26 11.50 -21.10
CA ASP A 121 -0.64 11.34 -19.78
C ASP A 121 -1.57 11.74 -18.63
N ALA A 122 -2.59 12.56 -18.88
CA ALA A 122 -3.57 12.96 -17.87
C ALA A 122 -4.61 11.87 -17.58
N ALA A 123 -4.68 10.79 -18.36
CA ALA A 123 -5.71 9.76 -18.20
C ALA A 123 -5.71 9.13 -16.80
N GLU A 124 -4.54 8.85 -16.22
CA GLU A 124 -4.48 8.27 -14.87
C GLU A 124 -4.98 9.24 -13.79
N ALA A 125 -4.55 10.51 -13.86
CA ALA A 125 -4.94 11.52 -12.89
C ALA A 125 -6.44 11.86 -12.94
N THR A 126 -7.00 11.94 -14.15
CA THR A 126 -8.39 12.32 -14.40
C THR A 126 -9.40 11.23 -14.05
N THR A 127 -9.01 9.94 -14.18
CA THR A 127 -9.86 8.84 -13.71
C THR A 127 -9.98 8.80 -12.18
N GLY A 128 -9.01 9.33 -11.42
CA GLY A 128 -9.06 9.34 -9.96
C GLY A 128 -9.11 7.94 -9.31
N SER A 129 -8.92 6.86 -10.07
CA SER A 129 -9.03 5.48 -9.58
C SER A 129 -7.93 5.18 -8.56
N ALA A 130 -6.69 5.59 -8.85
CA ALA A 130 -5.56 5.42 -7.93
C ALA A 130 -5.76 6.21 -6.61
N ALA A 131 -6.24 7.46 -6.70
CA ALA A 131 -6.55 8.27 -5.53
C ALA A 131 -7.66 7.64 -4.67
N SER A 132 -8.72 7.16 -5.32
CA SER A 132 -9.83 6.44 -4.65
C SER A 132 -9.31 5.19 -3.94
N ALA A 133 -8.48 4.38 -4.60
CA ALA A 133 -7.88 3.18 -4.02
C ALA A 133 -6.91 3.50 -2.87
N ALA A 134 -6.15 4.61 -2.94
CA ALA A 134 -5.28 5.05 -1.84
C ALA A 134 -6.07 5.47 -0.59
N MET A 135 -7.24 6.11 -0.76
CA MET A 135 -8.15 6.40 0.36
C MET A 135 -8.71 5.11 0.96
N ALA A 136 -9.09 4.14 0.13
CA ALA A 136 -9.53 2.83 0.59
C ALA A 136 -8.42 2.06 1.33
N ALA A 137 -7.18 2.13 0.85
CA ALA A 137 -6.00 1.59 1.53
C ALA A 137 -5.79 2.22 2.92
N GLN A 138 -6.03 3.53 3.06
CA GLN A 138 -5.96 4.20 4.36
C GLN A 138 -7.07 3.73 5.32
N ASN A 139 -8.31 3.59 4.83
CA ASN A 139 -9.40 3.01 5.62
C ASN A 139 -9.08 1.59 6.08
N LEU A 140 -8.51 0.77 5.20
CA LEU A 140 -8.07 -0.59 5.52
C LEU A 140 -7.06 -0.58 6.69
N MET A 141 -6.05 0.28 6.64
CA MET A 141 -5.04 0.36 7.69
C MET A 141 -5.61 0.89 9.03
N LEU A 142 -6.59 1.79 8.99
CA LEU A 142 -7.30 2.23 10.19
C LEU A 142 -8.17 1.10 10.76
N ALA A 143 -8.88 0.35 9.93
CA ALA A 143 -9.65 -0.82 10.36
C ALA A 143 -8.74 -1.90 10.98
N ALA A 144 -7.56 -2.15 10.40
CA ALA A 144 -6.57 -3.05 10.96
C ALA A 144 -6.17 -2.61 12.37
N HIS A 145 -5.87 -1.32 12.54
CA HIS A 145 -5.55 -0.75 13.84
C HIS A 145 -6.68 -0.89 14.86
N ALA A 146 -7.93 -0.62 14.47
CA ALA A 146 -9.10 -0.78 15.34
C ALA A 146 -9.30 -2.24 15.80
N LEU A 147 -8.95 -3.20 14.96
CA LEU A 147 -9.05 -4.64 15.26
C LEU A 147 -7.79 -5.20 15.96
N GLY A 148 -6.85 -4.35 16.37
CA GLY A 148 -5.63 -4.75 17.08
C GLY A 148 -4.53 -5.34 16.18
N LEU A 149 -4.66 -5.20 14.86
CA LEU A 149 -3.66 -5.63 13.89
C LEU A 149 -2.68 -4.48 13.57
N GLY A 150 -1.44 -4.86 13.29
CA GLY A 150 -0.45 -3.98 12.66
C GLY A 150 -0.60 -3.99 11.15
N SER A 151 -0.27 -2.87 10.51
CA SER A 151 -0.17 -2.80 9.05
C SER A 151 0.92 -1.84 8.57
N CYS A 152 1.42 -2.05 7.35
CA CYS A 152 2.33 -1.11 6.68
C CYS A 152 2.05 -1.08 5.17
N CYS A 153 1.79 0.12 4.65
CA CYS A 153 1.74 0.39 3.22
C CYS A 153 3.15 0.44 2.64
N MET A 154 3.35 -0.21 1.49
CA MET A 154 4.63 -0.36 0.81
C MET A 154 4.47 -0.10 -0.68
N THR A 155 5.28 0.83 -1.20
CA THR A 155 5.32 1.19 -2.62
C THR A 155 6.64 0.82 -3.30
N GLY A 156 7.73 0.57 -2.55
CA GLY A 156 9.01 0.14 -3.14
C GLY A 156 8.92 -1.17 -3.93
N ALA A 157 7.97 -2.05 -3.59
CA ALA A 157 7.68 -3.26 -4.34
C ALA A 157 7.17 -3.02 -5.78
N LEU A 158 6.64 -1.83 -6.07
CA LEU A 158 6.08 -1.49 -7.40
C LEU A 158 7.17 -1.35 -8.48
N ALA A 159 8.45 -1.33 -8.10
CA ALA A 159 9.55 -1.49 -9.05
C ALA A 159 9.40 -2.77 -9.90
N ALA A 160 8.82 -3.83 -9.31
CA ALA A 160 8.53 -5.13 -9.93
C ALA A 160 7.03 -5.33 -10.24
N ARG A 161 6.28 -4.25 -10.48
CA ARG A 161 4.81 -4.32 -10.66
C ARG A 161 4.37 -5.31 -11.75
N ASP A 162 5.12 -5.44 -12.84
CA ASP A 162 4.74 -6.30 -13.97
C ASP A 162 4.95 -7.78 -13.61
N GLU A 163 6.03 -8.11 -12.90
CA GLU A 163 6.25 -9.42 -12.30
C GLU A 163 5.14 -9.75 -11.29
N LEU A 164 4.83 -8.81 -10.39
CA LEU A 164 3.80 -9.01 -9.36
C LEU A 164 2.42 -9.25 -9.99
N LYS A 165 2.06 -8.51 -11.05
CA LYS A 165 0.81 -8.73 -11.81
C LYS A 165 0.78 -10.13 -12.42
N ARG A 166 1.90 -10.61 -12.97
CA ARG A 166 2.00 -11.98 -13.52
C ARG A 166 1.84 -13.06 -12.45
N ILE A 167 2.57 -12.95 -11.33
CA ILE A 167 2.50 -13.90 -10.20
C ILE A 167 1.06 -14.03 -9.68
N LEU A 168 0.37 -12.89 -9.58
CA LEU A 168 -0.98 -12.81 -9.01
C LEU A 168 -2.11 -13.01 -10.04
N GLY A 169 -1.78 -13.19 -11.32
CA GLY A 169 -2.77 -13.31 -12.40
C GLY A 169 -3.64 -12.06 -12.58
N LEU A 170 -3.11 -10.87 -12.27
CA LEU A 170 -3.87 -9.61 -12.40
C LEU A 170 -4.04 -9.22 -13.86
N SER A 171 -5.21 -8.69 -14.20
CA SER A 171 -5.50 -8.24 -15.56
C SER A 171 -4.69 -6.99 -15.94
N LYS A 172 -4.53 -6.74 -17.24
CA LYS A 172 -3.93 -5.49 -17.76
C LYS A 172 -4.73 -4.23 -17.37
N ARG A 173 -5.96 -4.39 -16.89
CA ARG A 173 -6.82 -3.28 -16.43
C ARG A 173 -6.63 -2.97 -14.95
N GLN A 174 -5.78 -3.69 -14.22
CA GLN A 174 -5.47 -3.43 -12.83
C GLN A 174 -4.06 -2.87 -12.71
N GLU A 175 -3.93 -1.66 -12.18
CA GLU A 175 -2.64 -1.12 -11.76
C GLU A 175 -2.47 -1.21 -10.26
N ILE A 176 -1.34 -1.75 -9.82
CA ILE A 176 -1.03 -1.87 -8.39
C ILE A 176 -0.75 -0.47 -7.83
N VAL A 177 -1.52 -0.08 -6.82
CA VAL A 177 -1.36 1.21 -6.12
C VAL A 177 -0.42 1.05 -4.93
N CYS A 178 -0.59 0.00 -4.14
CA CYS A 178 0.31 -0.34 -3.04
C CYS A 178 0.14 -1.79 -2.58
N LEU A 179 1.11 -2.26 -1.79
CA LEU A 179 0.99 -3.46 -0.99
C LEU A 179 0.78 -3.06 0.47
N ILE A 180 -0.06 -3.79 1.20
CA ILE A 180 -0.25 -3.60 2.63
C ILE A 180 0.09 -4.90 3.35
N ALA A 181 1.19 -4.91 4.09
CA ALA A 181 1.52 -5.97 5.02
C ALA A 181 0.55 -5.92 6.22
N VAL A 182 0.00 -7.05 6.66
CA VAL A 182 -0.97 -7.15 7.76
C VAL A 182 -0.65 -8.34 8.66
N GLY A 183 -0.67 -8.11 9.98
CA GLY A 183 -0.40 -9.16 10.97
C GLY A 183 -0.63 -8.70 12.41
N TRP A 184 -0.44 -9.61 13.35
CA TRP A 184 -0.38 -9.26 14.76
C TRP A 184 0.94 -8.55 15.05
N PRO A 185 0.93 -7.33 15.61
CA PRO A 185 2.14 -6.53 15.77
C PRO A 185 3.08 -7.17 16.81
N ASP A 186 4.35 -7.34 16.45
CA ASP A 186 5.43 -7.75 17.37
C ASP A 186 6.35 -6.57 17.72
N GLU A 187 5.80 -5.37 17.62
CA GLU A 187 6.48 -4.14 17.97
C GLU A 187 5.48 -3.03 18.25
N LYS A 188 5.96 -1.97 18.92
CA LYS A 188 5.21 -0.75 19.17
C LYS A 188 6.03 0.44 18.68
N PRO A 189 5.98 0.78 17.38
CA PRO A 189 6.81 1.83 16.83
C PRO A 189 6.49 3.18 17.47
N VAL A 190 7.51 3.96 17.78
CA VAL A 190 7.34 5.34 18.23
C VAL A 190 6.73 6.19 17.10
N PRO A 191 5.84 7.16 17.41
CA PRO A 191 5.34 8.08 16.40
C PRO A 191 6.50 8.84 15.74
N PRO A 192 6.61 8.84 14.40
CA PRO A 192 7.55 9.73 13.73
C PRO A 192 7.10 11.18 13.90
N PRO A 193 8.03 12.16 13.86
CA PRO A 193 7.66 13.57 13.81
C PRO A 193 6.72 13.86 12.62
N ARG A 194 5.91 14.89 12.75
CA ARG A 194 5.06 15.41 11.67
C ARG A 194 5.54 16.81 11.32
N LYS A 195 5.59 17.12 10.02
CA LYS A 195 5.86 18.46 9.54
C LYS A 195 4.80 19.43 10.09
N PRO A 196 5.16 20.66 10.47
CA PRO A 196 4.19 21.66 10.87
C PRO A 196 3.28 22.04 9.69
N VAL A 197 2.04 22.44 9.97
CA VAL A 197 1.06 22.82 8.93
C VAL A 197 1.59 23.92 8.02
N SER A 198 2.36 24.87 8.56
CA SER A 198 2.98 25.98 7.81
C SER A 198 3.98 25.53 6.74
N GLU A 199 4.53 24.31 6.83
CA GLU A 199 5.43 23.78 5.79
C GLU A 199 4.67 23.08 4.67
N ILE A 200 3.49 22.51 4.96
CA ILE A 200 2.74 21.64 4.03
C ILE A 200 1.39 22.20 3.60
N GLY A 201 1.05 23.41 4.06
CA GLY A 201 -0.23 24.06 3.79
C GLY A 201 -0.10 25.57 3.81
N ARG A 202 -0.99 26.23 3.05
CA ARG A 202 -1.13 27.68 3.04
C ARG A 202 -2.61 28.03 3.04
N PHE A 203 -2.96 29.10 3.74
CA PHE A 203 -4.28 29.72 3.64
C PHE A 203 -4.22 30.80 2.55
N VAL A 204 -5.22 30.82 1.69
CA VAL A 204 -5.40 31.87 0.66
C VAL A 204 -6.71 32.54 1.01
N GLU A 205 -6.64 33.81 1.42
CA GLU A 205 -7.79 34.66 1.75
C GLU A 205 -8.26 35.45 0.53
#